data_AF-A0A538JUP1-F1
#
_entry.id   AF-A0A538JUP1-F1
#
_cell.length_a   1.000
_cell.length_b   1.000
_cell.length_c   1.000
_cell.angle_alpha   90.00
_cell.angle_beta   90.00
_cell.angle_gamma   90.00
#
_symmetry.space_group_name_H-M   'P 1'
#
loop_
_entity.id
_entity.type
_entity.pdbx_description
1 polymer ?
#
loop_
_entity_poly.entity_id
_entity_poly.type
_entity_poly.pdbx_seq_one_letter_code
_entity_poly.pdbx_strand_id
1 'polypeptide(L)'
;MWAFLGSECLLFGALISTYLLYRGRSLPGTPTPKDVYDIPYTSVSSFVLLMSSLTMVLALAAIQRDDHHRARTWLLTTALLGSVFVGGQVYEFTKFYSEGLKLQTNLFGSSFFVLTGFHGAHVTVGVLMLLSLFGLSARGRLPKERAETVELVGLYWHFVDVVWIVIFTLIYLIPS
;
A
#
# COMPACT_ATOMS: atom_id res chain seq x y z
N MET A 1 -18.43 1.10 6.15
CA MET A 1 -17.10 1.41 5.59
C MET A 1 -16.33 2.40 6.47
N TRP A 2 -16.82 3.62 6.70
CA TRP A 2 -16.11 4.62 7.50
C TRP A 2 -15.66 4.16 8.89
N ALA A 3 -16.49 3.39 9.62
CA ALA A 3 -16.09 2.82 10.91
C ALA A 3 -14.91 1.85 10.80
N PHE A 4 -14.85 1.05 9.72
CA PHE A 4 -13.74 0.14 9.44
C PHE A 4 -12.46 0.93 9.07
N LEU A 5 -12.57 1.96 8.22
CA LEU A 5 -11.43 2.84 7.94
C LEU A 5 -10.92 3.55 9.21
N GLY A 6 -11.83 3.92 10.11
CA GLY A 6 -11.49 4.46 11.43
C GLY A 6 -10.70 3.47 12.29
N SER A 7 -11.12 2.20 12.34
CA SER A 7 -10.38 1.17 13.09
C SER A 7 -8.99 0.91 12.51
N GLU A 8 -8.87 0.88 11.19
CA GLU A 8 -7.57 0.74 10.51
C GLU A 8 -6.65 1.93 10.76
N CYS A 9 -7.21 3.15 10.79
CA CYS A 9 -6.45 4.35 11.15
C CYS A 9 -5.84 4.25 12.56
N LEU A 10 -6.61 3.73 13.53
CA LEU A 10 -6.12 3.50 14.90
C LEU A 10 -5.04 2.39 14.93
N LEU A 11 -5.23 1.30 14.17
CA LEU A 11 -4.26 0.22 14.05
C LEU A 11 -2.91 0.73 13.51
N PHE A 12 -2.92 1.42 12.37
CA PHE A 12 -1.71 2.00 11.79
C PHE A 12 -1.12 3.11 12.67
N GLY A 13 -1.96 3.92 13.31
CA GLY A 13 -1.52 4.94 14.28
C GLY A 13 -0.74 4.33 15.44
N ALA A 14 -1.19 3.19 15.98
CA ALA A 14 -0.46 2.46 17.02
C ALA A 14 0.89 1.93 16.50
N LEU A 15 0.92 1.30 15.33
CA LEU A 15 2.16 0.77 14.74
C LEU A 15 3.19 1.87 14.41
N ILE A 16 2.73 3.00 13.87
CA ILE A 16 3.57 4.18 13.61
C ILE A 16 4.12 4.74 14.92
N SER A 17 3.28 4.85 15.96
CA SER A 17 3.71 5.33 17.28
C SER A 17 4.78 4.42 17.89
N THR A 18 4.59 3.10 17.79
CA THR A 18 5.58 2.10 18.22
C THR A 18 6.90 2.27 17.46
N TYR A 19 6.86 2.43 16.13
CA TYR A 19 8.06 2.69 15.33
C TYR A 19 8.76 3.98 15.78
N LEU A 20 8.04 5.08 15.97
CA LEU A 20 8.60 6.37 16.39
C LEU A 20 9.24 6.31 17.79
N LEU A 21 8.67 5.54 18.73
CA LEU A 21 9.23 5.37 20.08
C LEU A 21 10.54 4.57 20.08
N TYR A 22 10.66 3.58 19.19
CA TYR A 22 11.87 2.77 19.06
C TYR A 22 12.90 3.35 18.08
N ARG A 23 12.50 4.36 17.30
CA ARG A 23 13.38 5.11 16.42
C ARG A 23 14.50 5.77 17.23
N GLY A 24 15.75 5.41 16.91
CA GLY A 24 16.95 5.92 17.60
C GLY A 24 17.36 5.17 18.88
N ARG A 25 16.66 4.09 19.25
CA ARG A 25 17.07 3.18 20.35
C ARG A 25 17.74 1.89 19.88
N SER A 26 18.28 1.90 18.66
CA SER A 26 19.02 0.78 18.11
C SER A 26 20.31 0.54 18.90
N LEU A 27 20.64 -0.73 19.17
CA LEU A 27 21.88 -1.12 19.84
C LEU A 27 23.10 -0.63 19.02
N PRO A 28 24.16 -0.11 19.68
CA PRO A 28 25.40 0.30 19.00
C PRO A 28 25.97 -0.87 18.20
N GLY A 29 26.23 -0.66 16.89
CA GLY A 29 26.82 -1.67 16.00
C GLY A 29 25.83 -2.48 15.15
N THR A 30 24.52 -2.17 15.20
CA THR A 30 23.55 -2.71 14.23
C THR A 30 23.57 -1.90 12.93
N PRO A 31 23.37 -2.51 11.74
CA PRO A 31 23.39 -1.80 10.46
C PRO A 31 22.45 -0.61 10.50
N THR A 32 23.01 0.59 10.31
CA THR A 32 22.25 1.84 10.28
C THR A 32 21.49 1.92 8.96
N PRO A 33 20.25 2.42 8.93
CA PRO A 33 19.39 2.33 7.74
C PRO A 33 19.86 3.13 6.51
N LYS A 34 20.93 3.93 6.65
CA LYS A 34 21.46 4.82 5.60
C LYS A 34 22.13 4.08 4.44
N ASP A 35 22.63 2.86 4.63
CA ASP A 35 23.33 2.10 3.58
C ASP A 35 22.43 1.11 2.82
N VAL A 36 21.19 0.94 3.28
CA VAL A 36 20.32 -0.17 2.86
C VAL A 36 19.10 0.32 2.05
N TYR A 37 18.63 1.54 2.29
CA TYR A 37 17.47 2.09 1.59
C TYR A 37 17.83 2.63 0.20
N ASP A 38 17.26 2.02 -0.84
CA ASP A 38 17.36 2.51 -2.21
C ASP A 38 16.29 3.58 -2.46
N ILE A 39 16.52 4.78 -1.90
CA ILE A 39 15.57 5.90 -1.91
C ILE A 39 15.00 6.21 -3.32
N PRO A 40 15.79 6.17 -4.42
CA PRO A 40 15.26 6.36 -5.78
C PRO A 40 14.22 5.30 -6.16
N TYR A 41 14.50 4.03 -5.86
CA TYR A 41 13.61 2.92 -6.18
C TYR A 41 12.31 3.00 -5.39
N THR A 42 12.38 3.22 -4.07
CA THR A 42 11.20 3.36 -3.21
C THR A 42 10.37 4.60 -3.55
N SER A 43 11.02 5.69 -3.99
CA SER A 43 10.31 6.90 -4.42
C SER A 43 9.52 6.67 -5.71
N VAL A 44 10.09 5.94 -6.67
CA VAL A 44 9.41 5.59 -7.93
C VAL A 44 8.25 4.63 -7.66
N SER A 45 8.43 3.60 -6.83
CA SER A 45 7.34 2.68 -6.48
C SER A 45 6.20 3.38 -5.72
N SER A 46 6.53 4.32 -4.84
CA SER A 46 5.55 5.17 -4.15
C SER A 46 4.79 6.07 -5.13
N PHE A 47 5.49 6.67 -6.11
CA PHE A 47 4.83 7.46 -7.16
C PHE A 47 3.89 6.60 -8.01
N VAL A 48 4.30 5.38 -8.35
CA VAL A 48 3.46 4.39 -9.06
C VAL A 48 2.19 4.09 -8.28
N LEU A 49 2.28 3.91 -6.96
CA LEU A 49 1.12 3.70 -6.10
C LEU A 49 0.16 4.90 -6.12
N LEU A 50 0.68 6.13 -5.98
CA LEU A 50 -0.10 7.37 -6.05
C LEU A 50 -0.80 7.54 -7.40
N MET A 51 -0.13 7.20 -8.49
CA MET A 51 -0.73 7.20 -9.82
C MET A 51 -1.82 6.14 -9.96
N SER A 52 -1.74 5.02 -9.24
CA SER A 52 -2.81 4.02 -9.19
C SER A 52 -4.09 4.54 -8.52
N SER A 53 -3.95 5.43 -7.52
CA SER A 53 -5.08 6.14 -6.92
C SER A 53 -5.87 6.92 -7.97
N LEU A 54 -5.17 7.64 -8.85
CA LEU A 54 -5.80 8.39 -9.92
C LEU A 54 -6.55 7.47 -10.89
N THR A 55 -5.95 6.33 -11.27
CA THR A 55 -6.61 5.37 -12.15
C THR A 55 -7.85 4.75 -11.51
N MET A 56 -7.88 4.61 -10.18
CA MET A 56 -9.08 4.16 -9.46
C MET A 56 -10.24 5.17 -9.54
N VAL A 57 -9.97 6.46 -9.40
CA VAL A 57 -11.00 7.51 -9.58
C VAL A 57 -11.55 7.49 -11.00
N LEU A 58 -10.67 7.32 -12.00
CA LEU A 58 -11.07 7.21 -13.40
C LEU A 58 -11.93 5.96 -13.66
N ALA A 59 -11.64 4.85 -12.97
CA ALA A 59 -12.47 3.64 -13.02
C ALA A 59 -13.88 3.89 -12.48
N LEU A 60 -14.01 4.54 -11.32
CA LEU A 60 -15.30 4.88 -10.73
C LEU A 60 -16.09 5.82 -11.64
N ALA A 61 -15.45 6.87 -12.17
CA ALA A 61 -16.07 7.81 -13.09
C ALA A 61 -16.57 7.14 -14.38
N ALA A 62 -15.84 6.14 -14.89
CA ALA A 62 -16.26 5.36 -16.06
C ALA A 62 -17.50 4.51 -15.76
N ILE A 63 -17.57 3.86 -14.59
CA ILE A 63 -18.74 3.06 -14.17
C ILE A 63 -19.97 3.93 -13.96
N GLN A 64 -19.82 5.12 -13.36
CA GLN A 64 -20.93 6.06 -13.17
C GLN A 64 -21.52 6.56 -14.51
N ARG A 65 -20.69 6.60 -15.56
CA ARG A 65 -21.06 6.94 -16.95
C ARG A 65 -21.55 5.74 -17.77
N ASP A 66 -21.70 4.57 -17.15
CA ASP A 66 -22.08 3.32 -17.81
C ASP A 66 -21.06 2.82 -18.88
N ASP A 67 -19.84 3.36 -18.86
CA ASP A 67 -18.75 2.95 -19.76
C ASP A 67 -17.97 1.78 -19.16
N HIS A 68 -18.54 0.58 -19.30
CA HIS A 68 -17.96 -0.65 -18.77
C HIS A 68 -16.60 -1.01 -19.40
N HIS A 69 -16.34 -0.61 -20.64
CA HIS A 69 -15.07 -0.90 -21.29
C HIS A 69 -13.94 -0.12 -20.62
N ARG A 70 -14.11 1.21 -20.49
CA ARG A 70 -13.11 2.06 -19.79
C ARG A 70 -12.98 1.70 -18.32
N ALA A 71 -14.09 1.38 -17.66
CA ALA A 71 -14.07 0.92 -16.27
C ALA A 71 -13.16 -0.30 -16.08
N ARG A 72 -13.27 -1.31 -16.96
CA ARG A 72 -12.43 -2.52 -16.90
C ARG A 72 -10.96 -2.19 -17.15
N THR A 73 -10.66 -1.35 -18.14
CA THR A 73 -9.28 -0.92 -18.41
C THR A 73 -8.69 -0.24 -17.19
N TRP A 74 -9.39 0.69 -16.57
CA TRP A 74 -8.89 1.42 -15.40
C TRP A 74 -8.76 0.55 -14.15
N LEU A 75 -9.73 -0.33 -13.86
CA LEU A 75 -9.64 -1.29 -12.75
C LEU A 75 -8.43 -2.22 -12.91
N LEU A 76 -8.19 -2.71 -14.12
CA LEU A 76 -7.05 -3.57 -14.41
C LEU A 76 -5.73 -2.81 -14.28
N THR A 77 -5.65 -1.59 -14.80
CA THR A 77 -4.48 -0.72 -14.65
C THR A 77 -4.17 -0.47 -13.18
N THR A 78 -5.16 -0.12 -12.35
CA THR A 78 -4.96 0.07 -10.91
C THR A 78 -4.43 -1.20 -10.25
N ALA A 79 -5.02 -2.37 -10.54
CA ALA A 79 -4.58 -3.65 -9.98
C ALA A 79 -3.14 -4.00 -10.40
N LEU A 80 -2.74 -3.72 -11.63
CA LEU A 80 -1.37 -3.95 -12.12
C LEU A 80 -0.37 -3.02 -11.44
N LEU A 81 -0.66 -1.72 -11.32
CA LEU A 81 0.21 -0.76 -10.63
C LEU A 81 0.39 -1.14 -9.15
N GLY A 82 -0.70 -1.53 -8.48
CA GLY A 82 -0.65 -2.06 -7.11
C GLY A 82 0.17 -3.35 -6.99
N SER A 83 0.06 -4.25 -7.97
CA SER A 83 0.85 -5.50 -8.00
C SER A 83 2.35 -5.23 -8.17
N VAL A 84 2.72 -4.27 -9.02
CA VAL A 84 4.11 -3.81 -9.19
C VAL A 84 4.66 -3.26 -7.88
N PHE A 85 3.88 -2.46 -7.17
CA PHE A 85 4.26 -1.95 -5.85
C PHE A 85 4.50 -3.07 -4.84
N VAL A 86 3.59 -4.04 -4.73
CA VAL A 86 3.73 -5.19 -3.82
C VAL A 86 4.98 -6.02 -4.19
N GLY A 87 5.22 -6.26 -5.49
CA GLY A 87 6.43 -6.92 -5.96
C GLY A 87 7.70 -6.17 -5.57
N GLY A 88 7.69 -4.84 -5.67
CA GLY A 88 8.79 -3.99 -5.22
C GLY A 88 9.04 -4.08 -3.71
N GLN A 89 7.98 -4.08 -2.89
CA GLN A 89 8.09 -4.28 -1.44
C GLN A 89 8.69 -5.64 -1.07
N VAL A 90 8.25 -6.72 -1.73
CA VAL A 90 8.81 -8.07 -1.48
C VAL A 90 10.29 -8.14 -1.86
N TYR A 91 10.69 -7.47 -2.94
CA TYR A 91 12.09 -7.37 -3.34
C TYR A 91 12.93 -6.64 -2.28
N GLU A 92 12.47 -5.47 -1.81
CA GLU A 92 13.13 -4.72 -0.73
C GLU A 92 13.25 -5.56 0.54
N PHE A 93 12.18 -6.26 0.94
CA PHE A 93 12.20 -7.12 2.12
C PHE A 93 13.20 -8.27 2.02
N THR A 94 13.29 -8.89 0.84
CA THR A 94 14.24 -9.98 0.59
C THR A 94 15.68 -9.47 0.65
N LYS A 95 15.95 -8.29 0.09
CA LYS A 95 17.25 -7.62 0.17
C LYS A 95 17.62 -7.33 1.62
N PHE A 96 16.73 -6.72 2.39
CA PHE A 96 16.95 -6.41 3.82
C PHE A 96 17.20 -7.67 4.66
N TYR A 97 16.45 -8.74 4.40
CA TYR A 97 16.66 -10.03 5.07
C TYR A 97 18.03 -10.62 4.75
N SER A 98 18.48 -10.54 3.49
CA SER A 98 19.79 -11.03 3.05
C SER A 98 20.96 -10.23 3.63
N GLU A 99 20.77 -8.93 3.84
CA GLU A 99 21.76 -8.01 4.42
C GLU A 99 21.81 -8.06 5.96
N GLY A 100 21.00 -8.93 6.59
CA GLY A 100 21.08 -9.21 8.03
C GLY A 100 20.12 -8.42 8.92
N LEU A 101 19.26 -7.55 8.34
CA LEU A 101 18.12 -6.96 9.04
C LEU A 101 17.03 -8.04 9.19
N LYS A 102 17.03 -8.73 10.33
CA LYS A 102 16.03 -9.75 10.66
C LYS A 102 15.06 -9.20 11.70
N LEU A 103 13.82 -9.70 11.66
CA LEU A 103 12.78 -9.44 12.68
C LEU A 103 13.28 -9.68 14.12
N GLN A 104 14.24 -10.58 14.31
CA GLN A 104 14.74 -10.96 15.64
C GLN A 104 16.05 -10.27 16.05
N THR A 105 16.75 -9.58 15.14
CA THR A 105 18.09 -9.03 15.43
C THR A 105 18.06 -7.58 15.89
N ASN A 106 17.01 -6.81 15.55
CA ASN A 106 16.93 -5.40 15.91
C ASN A 106 15.47 -4.97 16.15
N LEU A 107 15.20 -4.27 17.27
CA LEU A 107 13.89 -3.69 17.59
C LEU A 107 13.38 -2.74 16.48
N PHE A 108 14.31 -2.01 15.86
CA PHE A 108 14.04 -1.15 14.72
C PHE A 108 13.55 -1.97 13.51
N GLY A 109 14.29 -3.01 13.14
CA GLY A 109 13.93 -3.90 12.04
C GLY A 109 12.59 -4.57 12.27
N SER A 110 12.33 -5.07 13.49
CA SER A 110 11.04 -5.68 13.84
C SER A 110 9.87 -4.71 13.66
N SER A 111 9.99 -3.48 14.15
CA SER A 111 8.93 -2.48 14.05
C SER A 111 8.71 -2.04 12.61
N PHE A 112 9.79 -1.90 11.83
CA PHE A 112 9.74 -1.61 10.40
C PHE A 112 9.02 -2.71 9.62
N PHE A 113 9.42 -3.98 9.76
CA PHE A 113 8.84 -5.10 9.04
C PHE A 113 7.37 -5.33 9.40
N VAL A 114 6.99 -5.14 10.67
CA VAL A 114 5.58 -5.24 11.07
C VAL A 114 4.78 -4.11 10.43
N LEU A 115 5.20 -2.85 10.55
CA LEU A 115 4.48 -1.70 10.00
C LEU A 115 4.32 -1.77 8.46
N THR A 116 5.43 -1.99 7.76
CA THR A 116 5.43 -2.06 6.29
C THR A 116 4.83 -3.36 5.77
N GLY A 117 4.98 -4.48 6.49
CA GLY A 117 4.39 -5.76 6.15
C GLY A 117 2.86 -5.76 6.29
N PHE A 118 2.32 -5.18 7.36
CA PHE A 118 0.88 -4.98 7.50
C PHE A 118 0.33 -4.09 6.38
N HIS A 119 1.03 -3.02 6.04
CA HIS A 119 0.65 -2.19 4.91
C HIS A 119 0.66 -2.97 3.59
N GLY A 120 1.72 -3.72 3.29
CA GLY A 120 1.80 -4.56 2.09
C GLY A 120 0.70 -5.62 2.01
N ALA A 121 0.31 -6.19 3.16
CA ALA A 121 -0.85 -7.10 3.23
C ALA A 121 -2.16 -6.40 2.86
N HIS A 122 -2.39 -5.17 3.34
CA HIS A 122 -3.56 -4.37 2.97
C HIS A 122 -3.60 -4.05 1.47
N VAL A 123 -2.46 -3.64 0.89
CA VAL A 123 -2.36 -3.41 -0.56
C VAL A 123 -2.69 -4.70 -1.32
N THR A 124 -2.17 -5.84 -0.89
CA THR A 124 -2.44 -7.15 -1.52
C THR A 124 -3.92 -7.50 -1.48
N VAL A 125 -4.60 -7.31 -0.33
CA VAL A 125 -6.04 -7.50 -0.20
C VAL A 125 -6.80 -6.53 -1.12
N GLY A 126 -6.36 -5.27 -1.22
CA GLY A 126 -6.89 -4.30 -2.16
C GLY A 126 -6.79 -4.76 -3.62
N VAL A 127 -5.63 -5.30 -4.04
CA VAL A 127 -5.42 -5.80 -5.40
C VAL A 127 -6.38 -6.96 -5.69
N LEU A 128 -6.56 -7.87 -4.75
CA LEU A 128 -7.51 -8.98 -4.88
C LEU A 128 -8.96 -8.48 -5.00
N MET A 129 -9.33 -7.44 -4.26
CA MET A 129 -10.66 -6.80 -4.39
C MET A 129 -10.84 -6.15 -5.76
N LEU A 130 -9.82 -5.44 -6.27
CA LEU A 130 -9.86 -4.83 -7.62
C LEU A 130 -9.97 -5.88 -8.73
N LEU A 131 -9.20 -6.97 -8.64
CA LEU A 131 -9.28 -8.09 -9.58
C LEU A 131 -10.65 -8.78 -9.53
N SER A 132 -11.25 -8.88 -8.34
CA SER A 132 -12.60 -9.41 -8.16
C SER A 132 -13.65 -8.51 -8.81
N LEU A 133 -13.54 -7.19 -8.66
CA LEU A 133 -14.42 -6.22 -9.35
C LEU A 133 -14.25 -6.28 -10.87
N PHE A 134 -13.00 -6.40 -11.35
CA PHE A 134 -12.73 -6.62 -12.77
C PHE A 134 -13.42 -7.90 -13.28
N GLY A 135 -13.29 -9.02 -12.56
CA GLY A 135 -13.94 -10.28 -12.91
C GLY A 135 -15.47 -10.21 -12.90
N LEU A 136 -16.06 -9.49 -11.95
CA LEU A 136 -17.50 -9.21 -11.90
C LEU A 136 -17.95 -8.35 -13.08
N SER A 137 -17.18 -7.32 -13.43
CA SER A 137 -17.44 -6.45 -14.59
C SER A 137 -17.34 -7.22 -15.91
N ALA A 138 -16.32 -8.08 -16.06
CA ALA A 138 -16.12 -8.92 -17.26
C ALA A 138 -17.29 -9.90 -17.48
N ARG A 139 -17.90 -10.40 -16.41
CA ARG A 139 -19.10 -11.26 -16.46
C ARG A 139 -20.42 -10.49 -16.63
N GLY A 140 -20.38 -9.17 -16.82
CA GLY A 140 -21.57 -8.32 -16.95
C GLY A 140 -22.38 -8.15 -15.67
N ARG A 141 -21.81 -8.52 -14.50
CA ARG A 141 -22.51 -8.50 -13.19
C ARG A 141 -22.24 -7.23 -12.39
N LEU A 142 -21.81 -6.17 -13.06
CA LEU A 142 -21.46 -4.89 -12.46
C LEU A 142 -22.23 -3.75 -13.15
N PRO A 143 -23.58 -3.75 -13.05
CA PRO A 143 -24.41 -2.65 -13.52
C PRO A 143 -24.14 -1.39 -12.69
N LYS A 144 -24.54 -0.23 -13.20
CA LYS A 144 -24.42 1.07 -12.51
C LYS A 144 -24.96 1.08 -11.08
N GLU A 145 -25.97 0.27 -10.79
CA GLU A 145 -26.55 0.10 -9.45
C GLU A 145 -25.56 -0.49 -8.42
N ARG A 146 -24.49 -1.16 -8.89
CA ARG A 146 -23.38 -1.64 -8.06
C ARG A 146 -22.17 -0.71 -8.07
N ALA A 147 -22.30 0.51 -8.62
CA ALA A 147 -21.24 1.52 -8.57
C ALA A 147 -20.82 1.84 -7.12
N GLU A 148 -21.75 1.75 -6.16
CA GLU A 148 -21.45 1.88 -4.74
C GLU A 148 -20.39 0.87 -4.29
N THR A 149 -20.43 -0.38 -4.76
CA THR A 149 -19.40 -1.38 -4.42
C THR A 149 -18.02 -0.97 -4.94
N VAL A 150 -17.95 -0.36 -6.11
CA VAL A 150 -16.68 0.15 -6.68
C VAL A 150 -16.20 1.36 -5.89
N GLU A 151 -17.10 2.25 -5.48
CA GLU A 151 -16.78 3.39 -4.63
C GLU A 151 -16.23 2.95 -3.28
N LEU A 152 -16.85 1.94 -2.64
CA LEU A 152 -16.39 1.36 -1.38
C LEU A 152 -14.97 0.78 -1.49
N VAL A 153 -14.70 0.00 -2.55
CA VAL A 153 -13.35 -0.53 -2.81
C VAL A 153 -12.37 0.60 -3.15
N GLY A 154 -12.83 1.65 -3.84
CA GLY A 154 -12.04 2.85 -4.12
C GLY A 154 -11.64 3.58 -2.84
N LEU A 155 -12.57 3.79 -1.91
CA LEU A 155 -12.30 4.39 -0.60
C LEU A 155 -11.26 3.59 0.19
N TYR A 156 -11.35 2.26 0.17
CA TYR A 156 -10.33 1.40 0.77
C TYR A 156 -8.95 1.61 0.11
N TRP A 157 -8.90 1.62 -1.22
CA TRP A 157 -7.66 1.80 -1.97
C TRP A 157 -7.00 3.16 -1.67
N HIS A 158 -7.80 4.23 -1.69
CA HIS A 158 -7.33 5.58 -1.32
C HIS A 158 -6.83 5.65 0.11
N PHE A 159 -7.50 4.98 1.05
CA PHE A 159 -7.04 4.93 2.44
C PHE A 159 -5.66 4.26 2.56
N VAL A 160 -5.47 3.13 1.88
CA VAL A 160 -4.18 2.43 1.87
C VAL A 160 -3.09 3.34 1.30
N ASP A 161 -3.34 4.03 0.18
CA ASP A 161 -2.39 4.99 -0.39
C ASP A 161 -2.03 6.12 0.58
N VAL A 162 -3.01 6.69 1.29
CA VAL A 162 -2.77 7.75 2.28
C VAL A 162 -1.88 7.25 3.42
N VAL A 163 -2.12 6.03 3.93
CA VAL A 163 -1.26 5.42 4.95
C VAL A 163 0.17 5.26 4.41
N TRP A 164 0.34 4.88 3.14
CA TRP A 164 1.66 4.76 2.54
C TRP A 164 2.41 6.09 2.50
N ILE A 165 1.75 7.20 2.14
CA ILE A 165 2.38 8.53 2.13
C ILE A 165 2.96 8.86 3.51
N VAL A 166 2.23 8.56 4.57
CA VAL A 166 2.67 8.81 5.95
C VAL A 166 3.86 7.91 6.30
N ILE A 167 3.78 6.62 6.00
CA ILE A 167 4.87 5.64 6.22
C ILE A 167 6.13 6.06 5.44
N PHE A 168 5.99 6.36 4.15
CA PHE A 168 7.10 6.76 3.28
C PHE A 168 7.78 8.02 3.81
N THR A 169 7.00 9.02 4.22
CA THR A 169 7.53 10.26 4.78
C THR A 169 8.31 10.03 6.07
N LEU A 170 7.74 9.26 7.01
CA LEU A 170 8.34 9.06 8.33
C LEU A 170 9.55 8.12 8.32
N ILE A 171 9.58 7.15 7.42
CA ILE A 171 10.62 6.12 7.37
C ILE A 171 11.73 6.46 6.39
N TYR A 172 11.38 6.88 5.16
CA TYR A 172 12.35 7.03 4.07
C TYR A 172 12.83 8.48 3.88
N LEU A 173 11.94 9.48 4.00
CA LEU A 173 12.28 10.89 3.76
C LEU A 173 12.89 11.60 4.98
N ILE A 174 12.57 11.16 6.19
CA ILE A 174 13.21 11.66 7.41
C ILE A 174 14.18 10.57 7.88
N PRO A 175 15.38 10.43 7.31
CA PRO A 175 16.38 9.52 7.83
C PRO A 175 16.90 10.03 9.18
N SER A 176 17.13 9.13 10.14
CA SER A 176 17.94 9.40 11.35
C SER A 176 19.42 9.24 11.02
#